data_AF-A0A1G7E8W8-F1
#
_entry.id   AF-A0A1G7E8W8-F1
#
_cell.length_a   1.000
_cell.length_b   1.000
_cell.length_c   1.000
_cell.angle_alpha   90.00
_cell.angle_beta   90.00
_cell.angle_gamma   90.00
#
_symmetry.space_group_name_H-M   'P 1'
#
loop_
_entity.id
_entity.type
_entity.pdbx_description
1 polymer ?
#
loop_
_entity_poly.entity_id
_entity_poly.type
_entity_poly.pdbx_seq_one_letter_code
_entity_poly.pdbx_strand_id
1 'polypeptide(L)'
;MVINRFGKRERDGKGLGFLIERALGADIPVVIAVSRTSFADWITFAGGMSVKLACDRHALDAWWHSVSLRAAARTAPDHVTVCEAFK
;
A
#
# COMPACT_ATOMS: atom_id res chain seq x y z
N MET A 1 -3.50 -3.00 2.18
CA MET A 1 -4.71 -2.13 2.10
C MET A 1 -4.87 -1.66 0.65
N VAL A 2 -6.08 -1.69 0.09
CA VAL A 2 -6.34 -1.23 -1.30
C VAL A 2 -7.08 0.10 -1.26
N ILE A 3 -6.52 1.14 -1.90
CA ILE A 3 -7.17 2.45 -2.03
C ILE A 3 -7.72 2.56 -3.45
N ASN A 4 -9.04 2.69 -3.53
CA ASN A 4 -9.82 2.46 -4.75
C ASN A 4 -9.55 3.51 -5.85
N ARG A 5 -9.21 4.77 -5.53
CA ARG A 5 -9.04 5.78 -6.60
C ARG A 5 -8.30 7.05 -6.19
N PHE A 6 -7.15 7.31 -6.82
CA PHE A 6 -6.46 8.61 -6.78
C PHE A 6 -7.14 9.61 -7.76
N GLY A 7 -7.88 10.58 -7.24
CA GLY A 7 -8.63 11.59 -7.98
C GLY A 7 -8.29 13.03 -7.59
N LYS A 8 -9.04 13.98 -8.15
CA LYS A 8 -8.80 15.44 -8.00
C LYS A 8 -8.70 15.91 -6.54
N ARG A 9 -9.38 15.22 -5.62
CA ARG A 9 -9.35 15.52 -4.16
C ARG A 9 -8.10 15.02 -3.44
N GLU A 10 -7.42 13.99 -3.94
CA GLU A 10 -6.13 13.53 -3.38
C GLU A 10 -4.97 14.39 -3.84
N ARG A 11 -5.03 14.92 -5.07
CA ARG A 11 -4.03 15.87 -5.58
C ARG A 11 -3.94 17.15 -4.72
N ASP A 12 -5.06 17.62 -4.18
CA ASP A 12 -5.13 18.81 -3.33
C ASP A 12 -4.77 18.52 -1.85
N GLY A 13 -4.28 17.32 -1.51
CA GLY A 13 -3.88 16.95 -0.15
C GLY A 13 -5.05 16.77 0.85
N LYS A 14 -6.30 16.85 0.38
CA LYS A 14 -7.53 16.73 1.21
C LYS A 14 -8.25 15.39 1.04
N GLY A 15 -7.53 14.37 0.57
CA GLY A 15 -8.07 13.05 0.26
C GLY A 15 -7.37 11.93 1.02
N LEU A 16 -7.23 10.75 0.41
CA LEU A 16 -6.59 9.58 1.01
C LEU A 16 -5.05 9.68 1.11
N GLY A 17 -4.44 10.79 0.67
CA GLY A 17 -2.99 11.02 0.75
C GLY A 17 -2.43 10.76 2.15
N PHE A 18 -3.06 11.29 3.19
CA PHE A 18 -2.67 11.06 4.58
C PHE A 18 -2.76 9.58 5.01
N LEU A 19 -3.72 8.82 4.47
CA LEU A 19 -3.83 7.39 4.73
C LEU A 19 -2.72 6.59 4.03
N ILE A 20 -2.23 7.08 2.88
CA ILE A 20 -1.05 6.52 2.22
C ILE A 20 0.18 6.74 3.11
N GLU A 21 0.40 7.97 3.57
CA GLU A 21 1.53 8.29 4.46
C GLU A 21 1.49 7.46 5.76
N ARG A 22 0.31 7.34 6.39
CA ARG A 22 0.12 6.51 7.59
C ARG A 22 0.38 5.03 7.31
N ALA A 23 -0.09 4.50 6.20
CA ALA A 23 0.11 3.10 5.84
C ALA A 23 1.59 2.81 5.54
N LEU A 24 2.27 3.72 4.82
CA LEU A 24 3.72 3.62 4.59
C LEU A 24 4.50 3.68 5.91
N GLY A 25 4.14 4.58 6.82
CA GLY A 25 4.74 4.65 8.17
C GLY A 25 4.49 3.41 9.04
N ALA A 26 3.44 2.64 8.74
CA ALA A 26 3.10 1.39 9.42
C ALA A 26 3.62 0.13 8.68
N ASP A 27 4.45 0.29 7.63
CA ASP A 27 4.93 -0.78 6.75
C ASP A 27 3.79 -1.61 6.09
N ILE A 28 2.61 -1.02 5.96
CA ILE A 28 1.45 -1.68 5.36
C ILE A 28 1.54 -1.54 3.83
N PRO A 29 1.50 -2.64 3.06
CA PRO A 29 1.50 -2.57 1.61
C PRO A 29 0.22 -1.90 1.08
N VAL A 30 0.39 -0.95 0.15
CA VAL A 30 -0.68 -0.15 -0.43
C VAL A 30 -0.74 -0.34 -1.95
N VAL A 31 -1.95 -0.61 -2.48
CA VAL A 31 -2.26 -0.55 -3.92
C VAL A 31 -3.17 0.62 -4.17
N ILE A 32 -2.86 1.42 -5.19
CA ILE A 32 -3.67 2.58 -5.60
C ILE A 32 -3.94 2.51 -7.09
N ALA A 33 -5.21 2.66 -7.47
CA ALA A 33 -5.57 2.87 -8.87
C ALA A 33 -5.38 4.34 -9.25
N VAL A 34 -4.55 4.58 -10.26
CA VAL A 34 -4.21 5.92 -10.77
C VAL A 34 -4.68 6.06 -12.21
N SER A 35 -5.44 7.11 -12.54
CA SER A 35 -5.80 7.40 -13.93
C SER A 35 -4.58 7.86 -14.74
N ARG A 36 -4.52 7.53 -16.04
CA ARG A 36 -3.42 7.95 -16.93
C ARG A 36 -3.13 9.46 -16.86
N THR A 37 -4.17 10.27 -16.75
CA THR A 37 -4.10 11.74 -16.68
C THR A 37 -3.54 12.27 -15.37
N SER A 38 -3.56 11.48 -14.30
CA SER A 38 -3.05 11.85 -12.97
C SER A 38 -1.75 11.12 -12.62
N PHE A 39 -1.21 10.34 -13.56
CA PHE A 39 -0.02 9.53 -13.34
C PHE A 39 1.23 10.39 -13.11
N ALA A 40 1.36 11.51 -13.83
CA ALA A 40 2.48 12.43 -13.63
C ALA A 40 2.49 13.01 -12.20
N ASP A 41 1.33 13.43 -11.70
CA ASP A 41 1.22 13.96 -10.34
C ASP A 41 1.44 12.87 -9.28
N TRP A 42 0.99 11.64 -9.55
CA TRP A 42 1.26 10.50 -8.68
C TRP A 42 2.76 10.22 -8.56
N ILE A 43 3.51 10.26 -9.67
CA ILE A 43 4.97 10.05 -9.64
C ILE A 43 5.67 11.13 -8.81
N THR A 44 5.24 12.39 -8.95
CA THR A 44 5.73 13.50 -8.12
C THR A 44 5.40 13.29 -6.65
N PHE A 45 4.15 12.89 -6.34
CA PHE A 45 3.70 12.63 -4.96
C PHE A 45 4.45 11.47 -4.29
N ALA A 46 4.62 10.36 -5.01
CA ALA A 46 5.30 9.17 -4.51
C ALA A 46 6.84 9.32 -4.46
N GLY A 47 7.40 10.46 -4.92
CA GLY A 47 8.83 10.67 -5.00
C GLY A 47 9.54 9.61 -5.87
N GLY A 48 8.85 9.07 -6.89
CA GLY A 48 9.36 7.98 -7.71
C GLY A 48 9.37 6.59 -7.05
N MET A 49 8.97 6.45 -5.78
CA MET A 49 8.94 5.19 -5.04
C MET A 49 7.64 4.41 -5.31
N SER A 50 7.32 4.13 -6.57
CA SER A 50 6.13 3.36 -6.92
C SER A 50 6.42 2.32 -8.01
N VAL A 51 5.83 1.14 -7.86
CA VAL A 51 5.87 0.09 -8.87
C VAL A 51 4.58 0.17 -9.69
N LYS A 52 4.72 0.31 -11.01
CA LYS A 52 3.57 0.27 -11.91
C LYS A 52 3.15 -1.18 -12.13
N LEU A 53 1.91 -1.48 -11.78
CA LEU A 53 1.29 -2.77 -12.05
C LEU A 53 0.49 -2.71 -13.34
N ALA A 54 0.51 -3.80 -14.09
CA ALA A 54 -0.42 -4.00 -15.18
C ALA A 54 -1.84 -4.20 -14.60
N CYS A 55 -2.86 -3.79 -15.37
CA CYS A 55 -4.26 -3.87 -14.93
C CYS A 55 -4.79 -5.30 -15.19
N ASP A 56 -4.12 -6.28 -14.60
CA ASP A 56 -4.47 -7.69 -14.70
C ASP A 56 -4.37 -8.36 -13.33
N ARG A 57 -5.18 -9.40 -13.16
CA ARG A 57 -5.28 -10.10 -11.89
C ARG A 57 -3.97 -10.78 -11.48
N HIS A 58 -3.25 -11.33 -12.44
CA HIS A 58 -2.03 -12.10 -12.19
C HIS A 58 -0.90 -11.21 -11.68
N ALA A 59 -0.71 -10.01 -12.26
CA ALA A 59 0.25 -9.02 -11.80
C ALA A 59 -0.08 -8.54 -10.38
N LEU A 60 -1.37 -8.36 -10.07
CA LEU A 60 -1.80 -7.97 -8.72
C LEU A 60 -1.51 -9.08 -7.70
N ASP A 61 -1.85 -10.33 -8.01
CA ASP A 61 -1.61 -11.48 -7.12
C ASP A 61 -0.10 -11.71 -6.92
N ALA A 62 0.71 -11.61 -7.98
CA ALA A 62 2.17 -11.73 -7.91
C ALA A 62 2.80 -10.64 -7.04
N TRP A 63 2.34 -9.39 -7.19
CA TRP A 63 2.78 -8.30 -6.34
C TRP A 63 2.37 -8.53 -4.88
N TRP A 64 1.14 -8.95 -4.64
CA TRP A 64 0.65 -9.24 -3.29
C TRP A 64 1.50 -10.31 -2.62
N HIS A 65 1.75 -11.44 -3.29
CA HIS A 65 2.63 -12.49 -2.76
C HIS A 65 4.04 -11.97 -2.39
N SER A 66 4.63 -11.13 -3.24
CA SER A 66 5.95 -10.54 -3.00
C SER A 66 5.99 -9.66 -1.73
N VAL A 67 4.96 -8.83 -1.54
CA VAL A 67 4.91 -7.89 -0.41
C VAL A 67 4.35 -8.52 0.87
N SER A 68 3.42 -9.47 0.76
CA SER A 68 2.81 -10.15 1.91
C SER A 68 3.78 -11.08 2.63
N LEU A 69 4.65 -11.79 1.89
CA LEU A 69 5.70 -12.61 2.53
C LEU A 69 6.70 -11.74 3.30
N ARG A 70 7.03 -10.56 2.75
CA ARG A 70 7.91 -9.58 3.39
C ARG A 70 7.26 -8.91 4.60
N ALA A 71 5.98 -8.54 4.47
CA ALA A 71 5.21 -7.98 5.58
C ALA A 71 5.05 -9.03 6.68
N ALA A 72 4.64 -10.26 6.36
CA ALA A 72 4.50 -11.34 7.33
C ALA A 72 5.82 -11.67 8.07
N ALA A 73 6.96 -11.64 7.37
CA ALA A 73 8.27 -11.82 8.01
C ALA A 73 8.66 -10.67 8.96
N ARG A 74 8.12 -9.46 8.76
CA ARG A 74 8.37 -8.28 9.60
C ARG A 74 7.30 -8.05 10.68
N THR A 75 6.08 -8.52 10.45
CA THR A 75 4.96 -8.54 11.39
C THR A 75 4.98 -9.81 12.24
N ALA A 76 5.92 -10.74 12.00
CA ALA A 76 6.19 -11.85 12.89
C ALA A 76 6.34 -11.28 14.31
N PRO A 77 5.43 -11.61 15.23
CA PRO A 77 5.33 -10.88 16.47
C PRO A 77 6.47 -11.29 17.41
N ASP A 78 7.27 -10.34 17.87
CA ASP A 78 8.11 -10.48 19.09
C ASP A 78 7.26 -10.36 20.37
N HIS A 79 5.94 -10.24 20.22
CA HIS A 79 4.98 -10.25 21.30
C HIS A 79 4.19 -11.57 21.26
N VAL A 80 4.43 -12.40 22.28
CA VAL A 80 3.59 -13.55 22.61
C VAL A 80 2.13 -13.10 22.58
N THR A 81 1.35 -13.64 21.64
CA THR A 81 -0.10 -13.51 21.70
C THR A 81 -0.56 -14.14 23.00
N VAL A 82 -1.31 -13.37 23.80
CA VAL A 82 -1.85 -13.72 25.13
C VAL A 82 -2.76 -14.98 25.13
N CYS A 83 -2.91 -15.69 24.01
CA CYS A 83 -3.51 -17.02 23.97
C CYS A 83 -2.52 -18.16 24.29
N GLU A 84 -1.20 -17.91 24.34
CA GLU A 84 -0.19 -18.94 24.63
C GLU A 84 0.28 -18.96 26.10
N ALA A 85 -0.04 -17.92 26.88
CA ALA A 85 0.39 -17.79 28.28
C ALA A 85 -0.58 -18.41 29.32
N PHE A 86 -1.66 -19.05 28.88
CA PHE A 86 -2.70 -19.62 29.76
C PHE A 86 -3.09 -21.08 29.41
N LYS A 87 -2.16 -21.89 28.88
CA LYS A 87 -2.32 -23.35 28.90
C LYS A 87 -1.56 -23.95 30.08
#